data_AF-A0A143G737-F1
#
_entry.id   AF-A0A143G737-F1
#
_cell.length_a   1.000
_cell.length_b   1.000
_cell.length_c   1.000
_cell.angle_alpha   90.00
_cell.angle_beta   90.00
_cell.angle_gamma   90.00
#
_symmetry.space_group_name_H-M   'P 1'
#
loop_
_entity.id
_entity.type
_entity.pdbx_description
1 polymer ?
#
loop_
_entity_poly.entity_id
_entity_poly.type
_entity_poly.pdbx_seq_one_letter_code
_entity_poly.pdbx_strand_id
1 'polypeptide(L)'
;MIKGFVAGLIVANGFEWLAHKYVLHGTHRAGKPRFSPVPDSMKSHWEHHREVRKTDFSDYGYVEGVRNWRTRNEIMSLGVTVVVFAPLFYPISKGMSLAVFYSAANYYYVHRRAHLEPEWAKRKIPWHYDHHMNSNQDANWCVTKPWFDYLLGTRVISSVELEEQNPLGVTLPKTVSIWLTKTVNSYFPATWVKPRLSV
;
A
#
# COMPACT_ATOMS: atom_id res chain seq x y z
N MET A 1 16.42 19.26 -8.78
CA MET A 1 16.17 18.54 -7.51
C MET A 1 14.69 18.19 -7.32
N ILE A 2 13.79 19.18 -7.18
CA ILE A 2 12.37 18.96 -6.85
C ILE A 2 11.61 18.12 -7.90
N LYS A 3 11.73 18.45 -9.20
CA LYS A 3 11.04 17.68 -10.27
C LYS A 3 11.40 16.19 -10.23
N GLY A 4 12.69 15.89 -10.03
CA GLY A 4 13.18 14.52 -9.87
C GLY A 4 12.65 13.85 -8.61
N PHE A 5 12.56 14.56 -7.50
CA PHE A 5 11.95 14.03 -6.28
C PHE A 5 10.49 13.64 -6.49
N VAL A 6 9.68 14.54 -7.10
CA VAL A 6 8.27 14.25 -7.42
C VAL A 6 8.13 13.05 -8.36
N ALA A 7 8.93 12.98 -9.42
CA ALA A 7 8.95 11.82 -10.31
C ALA A 7 9.32 10.53 -9.55
N GLY A 8 10.30 10.61 -8.64
CA GLY A 8 10.69 9.51 -7.78
C GLY A 8 9.58 9.02 -6.85
N LEU A 9 8.73 9.91 -6.31
CA LEU A 9 7.57 9.53 -5.50
C LEU A 9 6.54 8.73 -6.32
N ILE A 10 6.27 9.15 -7.56
CA ILE A 10 5.35 8.45 -8.46
C ILE A 10 5.90 7.05 -8.78
N VAL A 11 7.19 6.95 -9.11
CA VAL A 11 7.86 5.66 -9.37
C VAL A 11 7.82 4.77 -8.13
N ALA A 12 8.08 5.33 -6.94
CA ALA A 12 8.06 4.57 -5.69
C ALA A 12 6.66 4.02 -5.36
N ASN A 13 5.60 4.78 -5.58
CA ASN A 13 4.23 4.29 -5.37
C ASN A 13 3.82 3.22 -6.39
N GLY A 14 4.30 3.31 -7.63
CA GLY A 14 4.14 2.24 -8.62
C GLY A 14 4.90 0.97 -8.25
N PHE A 15 6.13 1.11 -7.74
CA PHE A 15 6.90 -0.02 -7.22
C PHE A 15 6.24 -0.64 -5.98
N GLU A 16 5.70 0.18 -5.08
CA GLU A 16 4.93 -0.27 -3.92
C GLU A 16 3.75 -1.15 -4.35
N TRP A 17 2.94 -0.70 -5.31
CA TRP A 17 1.85 -1.48 -5.88
C TRP A 17 2.34 -2.82 -6.45
N LEU A 18 3.42 -2.79 -7.24
CA LEU A 18 3.97 -3.97 -7.90
C LEU A 18 4.53 -4.98 -6.90
N ALA A 19 5.34 -4.52 -5.95
CA ALA A 19 5.94 -5.36 -4.92
C ALA A 19 4.85 -5.96 -4.02
N HIS A 20 3.87 -5.16 -3.60
CA HIS A 20 2.80 -5.64 -2.74
C HIS A 20 1.97 -6.73 -3.44
N LYS A 21 1.59 -6.52 -4.70
CA LYS A 21 0.83 -7.49 -5.48
C LYS A 21 1.61 -8.76 -5.81
N TYR A 22 2.81 -8.63 -6.37
CA TYR A 22 3.52 -9.77 -6.99
C TYR A 22 4.58 -10.40 -6.09
N VAL A 23 5.13 -9.66 -5.13
CA VAL A 23 6.14 -10.16 -4.19
C VAL A 23 5.50 -10.54 -2.86
N LEU A 24 4.66 -9.67 -2.29
CA LEU A 24 4.10 -9.89 -0.95
C LEU A 24 2.83 -10.74 -0.98
N HIS A 25 1.89 -10.50 -1.90
CA HIS A 25 0.73 -11.38 -2.08
C HIS A 25 1.04 -12.58 -2.98
N GLY A 26 1.90 -12.38 -3.97
CA GLY A 26 2.28 -13.41 -4.93
C GLY A 26 1.25 -13.61 -6.04
N THR A 27 1.72 -14.17 -7.15
CA THR A 27 0.91 -14.41 -8.35
C THR A 27 0.09 -15.68 -8.21
N HIS A 28 -1.22 -15.58 -8.43
CA HIS A 28 -2.11 -16.75 -8.47
C HIS A 28 -1.73 -17.70 -9.61
N ARG A 29 -1.82 -19.02 -9.35
CA ARG A 29 -1.55 -20.08 -10.31
C ARG A 29 -2.62 -21.17 -10.15
N ALA A 30 -3.36 -21.47 -11.21
CA ALA A 30 -4.43 -22.47 -11.17
C ALA A 30 -3.89 -23.82 -10.66
N GLY A 31 -4.54 -24.37 -9.63
CA GLY A 31 -4.16 -25.64 -9.00
C GLY A 31 -2.81 -25.65 -8.27
N LYS A 32 -2.17 -24.50 -8.05
CA LYS A 32 -0.86 -24.39 -7.38
C LYS A 32 -0.88 -23.29 -6.30
N PRO A 33 0.02 -23.35 -5.31
CA PRO A 33 0.24 -22.23 -4.40
C PRO A 33 0.66 -20.96 -5.16
N ARG A 34 0.43 -19.78 -4.57
CA ARG A 34 0.90 -18.51 -5.13
C ARG A 34 2.42 -18.52 -5.32
N PHE A 35 2.90 -17.83 -6.34
CA PHE A 35 4.33 -17.66 -6.61
C PHE A 35 4.79 -16.28 -6.18
N SER A 36 5.91 -16.23 -5.46
CA SER A 36 6.66 -15.00 -5.21
C SER A 36 8.15 -15.26 -5.49
N PRO A 37 8.87 -14.29 -6.09
CA PRO A 37 10.32 -14.36 -6.19
C PRO A 37 11.03 -14.23 -4.83
N VAL A 38 10.31 -13.79 -3.78
CA VAL A 38 10.82 -13.67 -2.41
C VAL A 38 9.87 -14.38 -1.43
N PRO A 39 9.92 -15.73 -1.34
CA PRO A 39 8.93 -16.52 -0.61
C PRO A 39 8.79 -16.16 0.87
N ASP A 40 9.88 -15.80 1.54
CA ASP A 40 9.84 -15.41 2.96
C ASP A 40 9.11 -14.09 3.19
N SER A 41 9.25 -13.13 2.26
CA SER A 41 8.48 -11.88 2.32
C SER A 41 7.00 -12.12 2.06
N MET A 42 6.66 -13.02 1.13
CA MET A 42 5.27 -13.45 0.93
C MET A 42 4.70 -14.11 2.19
N LYS A 43 5.45 -15.05 2.80
CA LYS A 43 5.04 -15.72 4.04
C LYS A 43 4.81 -14.72 5.17
N SER A 44 5.75 -13.81 5.38
CA SER A 44 5.67 -12.74 6.39
C SER A 44 4.41 -11.91 6.20
N HIS A 45 4.10 -11.55 4.96
CA HIS A 45 2.96 -10.72 4.61
C HIS A 45 1.62 -11.42 4.83
N TRP A 46 1.49 -12.69 4.44
CA TRP A 46 0.27 -13.46 4.68
C TRP A 46 0.05 -13.75 6.17
N GLU A 47 1.10 -13.96 6.95
CA GLU A 47 1.00 -14.05 8.41
C GLU A 47 0.48 -12.75 9.02
N HIS A 48 1.02 -11.61 8.58
CA HIS A 48 0.55 -10.28 8.95
C HIS A 48 -0.95 -10.09 8.62
N HIS A 49 -1.39 -10.40 7.39
CA HIS A 49 -2.81 -10.35 7.02
C HIS A 49 -3.70 -11.23 7.90
N ARG A 50 -3.25 -12.45 8.21
CA ARG A 50 -4.01 -13.39 9.05
C ARG A 50 -4.19 -12.85 10.47
N GLU A 51 -3.15 -12.24 11.03
CA GLU A 51 -3.20 -11.64 12.37
C GLU A 51 -4.14 -10.44 12.39
N VAL A 52 -3.87 -9.44 11.54
CA VAL A 52 -4.60 -8.17 11.43
C VAL A 52 -6.11 -8.36 11.26
N ARG A 53 -6.55 -9.40 10.52
CA ARG A 53 -7.98 -9.71 10.36
C ARG A 53 -8.65 -10.28 11.61
N LYS A 54 -7.89 -10.81 12.57
CA LYS A 54 -8.38 -11.39 13.83
C LYS A 54 -8.28 -10.41 15.00
N THR A 55 -7.61 -9.28 14.80
CA THR A 55 -7.23 -8.32 15.85
C THR A 55 -7.70 -6.90 15.50
N ASP A 56 -8.83 -6.81 14.78
CA ASP A 56 -9.46 -5.54 14.38
C ASP A 56 -8.47 -4.54 13.77
N PHE A 57 -7.65 -5.04 12.85
CA PHE A 57 -6.62 -4.32 12.11
C PHE A 57 -5.31 -4.03 12.86
N SER A 58 -5.17 -4.50 14.11
CA SER A 58 -3.93 -4.34 14.90
C SER A 58 -2.88 -5.40 14.55
N ASP A 59 -1.59 -5.10 14.70
CA ASP A 59 -0.51 -6.10 14.54
C ASP A 59 0.47 -6.06 15.73
N TYR A 60 0.50 -7.14 16.51
CA TYR A 60 1.37 -7.32 17.66
C TYR A 60 2.84 -7.46 17.28
N GLY A 61 3.14 -7.90 16.07
CA GLY A 61 4.50 -7.90 15.52
C GLY A 61 5.13 -6.51 15.48
N TYR A 62 4.34 -5.46 15.27
CA TYR A 62 4.82 -4.08 15.37
C TYR A 62 5.00 -3.57 16.80
N VAL A 63 4.28 -4.15 17.77
CA VAL A 63 4.46 -3.91 19.21
C VAL A 63 5.78 -4.52 19.67
N GLU A 64 6.06 -5.76 19.24
CA GLU A 64 7.33 -6.45 19.49
C GLU A 64 8.52 -5.79 18.76
N GLY A 65 8.25 -5.04 17.70
CA GLY A 65 9.26 -4.34 16.91
C GLY A 65 10.27 -5.30 16.27
N VAL A 66 11.55 -4.95 16.29
CA VAL A 66 12.62 -5.74 15.66
C VAL A 66 12.84 -7.12 16.30
N ARG A 67 12.21 -7.42 17.44
CA ARG A 67 12.21 -8.77 18.02
C ARG A 67 11.31 -9.72 17.22
N ASN A 68 10.28 -9.21 16.57
CA ASN A 68 9.45 -9.98 15.66
C ASN A 68 10.16 -10.17 14.30
N TRP A 69 10.09 -11.38 13.78
CA TRP A 69 10.75 -11.70 12.52
C TRP A 69 10.11 -11.01 11.30
N ARG A 70 8.79 -10.79 11.32
CA ARG A 70 8.06 -10.11 10.23
C ARG A 70 8.51 -8.66 10.10
N THR A 71 8.62 -7.97 11.23
CA THR A 71 9.14 -6.58 11.29
C THR A 71 10.59 -6.51 10.81
N ARG A 72 11.45 -7.46 11.18
CA ARG A 72 12.82 -7.52 10.63
C ARG A 72 12.82 -7.74 9.12
N ASN A 73 12.00 -8.67 8.64
CA ASN A 73 11.90 -8.98 7.22
C ASN A 73 11.45 -7.75 6.40
N GLU A 74 10.48 -6.98 6.88
CA GLU A 74 10.06 -5.72 6.24
C GLU A 74 11.20 -4.70 6.19
N ILE A 75 11.86 -4.43 7.33
CA ILE A 75 12.98 -3.48 7.40
C ILE A 75 14.12 -3.90 6.47
N MET A 76 14.47 -5.19 6.44
CA MET A 76 15.49 -5.73 5.54
C MET A 76 15.10 -5.57 4.07
N SER A 77 13.85 -5.86 3.72
CA SER A 77 13.34 -5.73 2.34
C SER A 77 13.35 -4.28 1.85
N LEU A 78 12.98 -3.34 2.72
CA LEU A 78 13.09 -1.90 2.45
C LEU A 78 14.56 -1.46 2.35
N GLY A 79 15.43 -1.99 3.20
CA GLY A 79 16.88 -1.77 3.12
C GLY A 79 17.46 -2.22 1.76
N VAL A 80 17.10 -3.41 1.29
CA VAL A 80 17.49 -3.90 -0.05
C VAL A 80 16.97 -2.97 -1.14
N THR A 81 15.71 -2.53 -1.05
CA THR A 81 15.12 -1.58 -2.00
C THR A 81 15.93 -0.28 -2.06
N VAL A 82 16.31 0.28 -0.92
CA VAL A 82 17.14 1.49 -0.86
C VAL A 82 18.52 1.26 -1.47
N VAL A 83 19.20 0.16 -1.09
CA VAL A 83 20.54 -0.18 -1.57
C VAL A 83 20.57 -0.38 -3.08
N VAL A 84 19.50 -0.90 -3.69
CA VAL A 84 19.41 -1.10 -5.13
C VAL A 84 19.03 0.19 -5.85
N PHE A 85 17.91 0.83 -5.47
CA PHE A 85 17.33 1.90 -6.29
C PHE A 85 17.95 3.28 -6.04
N ALA A 86 18.42 3.56 -4.82
CA ALA A 86 19.04 4.86 -4.55
C ALA A 86 20.30 5.11 -5.40
N PRO A 87 21.29 4.20 -5.49
CA PRO A 87 22.44 4.38 -6.38
C PRO A 87 22.04 4.27 -7.86
N LEU A 88 21.07 3.42 -8.22
CA LEU A 88 20.60 3.32 -9.60
C LEU A 88 20.06 4.66 -10.13
N PHE A 89 19.30 5.39 -9.30
CA PHE A 89 18.77 6.70 -9.68
C PHE A 89 19.73 7.86 -9.48
N TYR A 90 20.82 7.70 -8.73
CA TYR A 90 21.71 8.81 -8.39
C TYR A 90 22.33 9.51 -9.62
N PRO A 91 22.86 8.78 -10.64
CA PRO A 91 23.38 9.41 -11.85
C PRO A 91 22.32 10.11 -12.70
N ILE A 92 21.06 9.64 -12.64
CA ILE A 92 19.94 10.18 -13.43
C ILE A 92 19.37 11.42 -12.74
N SER A 93 19.12 11.32 -11.44
CA SER A 93 18.55 12.40 -10.64
C SER A 93 18.78 12.16 -9.15
N LYS A 94 19.57 13.05 -8.55
CA LYS A 94 19.73 13.13 -7.08
C LYS A 94 18.39 13.26 -6.34
N GLY A 95 17.40 13.88 -6.97
CA GLY A 95 16.04 14.00 -6.42
C GLY A 95 15.31 12.66 -6.37
N MET A 96 15.42 11.83 -7.41
CA MET A 96 14.85 10.48 -7.41
C MET A 96 15.54 9.58 -6.40
N SER A 97 16.88 9.68 -6.30
CA SER A 97 17.65 8.97 -5.29
C SER A 97 17.17 9.31 -3.88
N LEU A 98 16.96 10.60 -3.57
CA LEU A 98 16.37 11.05 -2.31
C LEU A 98 14.94 10.53 -2.09
N ALA A 99 14.13 10.48 -3.15
CA ALA A 99 12.77 9.95 -3.08
C ALA A 99 12.74 8.47 -2.68
N VAL A 100 13.74 7.67 -3.04
CA VAL A 100 13.84 6.26 -2.61
C VAL A 100 13.98 6.18 -1.08
N PHE A 101 14.92 6.92 -0.50
CA PHE A 101 15.11 6.96 0.96
C PHE A 101 13.83 7.43 1.67
N TYR A 102 13.25 8.53 1.20
CA TYR A 102 12.01 9.05 1.76
C TYR A 102 10.88 8.03 1.69
N SER A 103 10.68 7.39 0.54
CA SER A 103 9.56 6.47 0.32
C SER A 103 9.68 5.21 1.17
N ALA A 104 10.88 4.65 1.31
CA ALA A 104 11.12 3.50 2.19
C ALA A 104 10.84 3.83 3.66
N ALA A 105 11.34 4.97 4.14
CA ALA A 105 11.09 5.42 5.51
C ALA A 105 9.61 5.74 5.76
N ASN A 106 8.96 6.41 4.80
CA ASN A 106 7.54 6.76 4.87
C ASN A 106 6.66 5.50 4.82
N TYR A 107 6.97 4.54 3.97
CA TYR A 107 6.27 3.25 3.90
C TYR A 107 6.29 2.56 5.25
N TYR A 108 7.47 2.33 5.83
CA TYR A 108 7.58 1.66 7.13
C TYR A 108 6.84 2.42 8.24
N TYR A 109 6.99 3.74 8.29
CA TYR A 109 6.31 4.57 9.28
C TYR A 109 4.79 4.48 9.15
N VAL A 110 4.25 4.69 7.95
CA VAL A 110 2.80 4.68 7.70
C VAL A 110 2.21 3.30 7.94
N HIS A 111 2.87 2.25 7.45
CA HIS A 111 2.43 0.87 7.60
C HIS A 111 2.39 0.46 9.06
N ARG A 112 3.52 0.63 9.77
CA ARG A 112 3.61 0.36 11.21
C ARG A 112 2.59 1.15 12.01
N ARG A 113 2.46 2.44 11.74
CA ARG A 113 1.50 3.30 12.45
C ARG A 113 0.07 2.84 12.20
N ALA A 114 -0.27 2.44 10.98
CA ALA A 114 -1.62 1.99 10.64
C ALA A 114 -2.10 0.85 11.53
N HIS A 115 -1.20 -0.09 11.84
CA HIS A 115 -1.50 -1.27 12.64
C HIS A 115 -1.27 -1.09 14.15
N LEU A 116 -0.67 0.03 14.58
CA LEU A 116 -0.61 0.43 15.98
C LEU A 116 -1.74 1.39 16.36
N GLU A 117 -2.26 2.14 15.38
CA GLU A 117 -3.36 3.10 15.52
C GLU A 117 -4.44 2.83 14.44
N PRO A 118 -5.24 1.75 14.53
CA PRO A 118 -6.25 1.41 13.51
C PRO A 118 -7.23 2.53 13.18
N GLU A 119 -7.65 3.30 14.19
CA GLU A 119 -8.53 4.46 14.00
C GLU A 119 -7.88 5.59 13.21
N TRP A 120 -6.56 5.77 13.34
CA TRP A 120 -5.81 6.68 12.47
C TRP A 120 -5.80 6.15 11.04
N ALA A 121 -5.58 4.84 10.85
CA ALA A 121 -5.52 4.22 9.53
C ALA A 121 -6.84 4.36 8.76
N LYS A 122 -7.97 4.02 9.39
CA LYS A 122 -9.32 4.18 8.81
C LYS A 122 -9.57 5.61 8.30
N ARG A 123 -9.07 6.63 9.00
CA ARG A 123 -9.26 8.04 8.60
C ARG A 123 -8.24 8.54 7.58
N LYS A 124 -7.01 8.04 7.60
CA LYS A 124 -5.90 8.61 6.83
C LYS A 124 -5.49 7.81 5.60
N ILE A 125 -5.63 6.49 5.68
CA ILE A 125 -5.28 5.56 4.62
C ILE A 125 -6.36 4.46 4.50
N PRO A 126 -7.65 4.82 4.34
CA PRO A 126 -8.75 3.85 4.37
C PRO A 126 -8.61 2.73 3.32
N TRP A 127 -7.94 3.00 2.19
CA TRP A 127 -7.60 1.98 1.20
C TRP A 127 -6.72 0.84 1.75
N HIS A 128 -5.79 1.15 2.67
CA HIS A 128 -4.99 0.12 3.34
C HIS A 128 -5.83 -0.64 4.36
N TYR A 129 -6.77 0.05 5.03
CA TYR A 129 -7.75 -0.65 5.86
C TYR A 129 -8.60 -1.62 5.04
N ASP A 130 -9.13 -1.16 3.90
CA ASP A 130 -9.85 -2.00 2.95
C ASP A 130 -8.99 -3.18 2.48
N HIS A 131 -7.72 -2.98 2.16
CA HIS A 131 -6.81 -4.05 1.74
C HIS A 131 -6.81 -5.25 2.70
N HIS A 132 -6.76 -5.00 4.01
CA HIS A 132 -6.78 -6.07 5.00
C HIS A 132 -8.18 -6.59 5.30
N MET A 133 -9.16 -5.69 5.43
CA MET A 133 -10.45 -6.00 6.06
C MET A 133 -11.56 -6.28 5.08
N ASN A 134 -11.40 -5.92 3.82
CA ASN A 134 -12.35 -6.22 2.77
C ASN A 134 -12.42 -7.75 2.51
N SER A 135 -13.55 -8.20 1.96
CA SER A 135 -13.72 -9.56 1.43
C SER A 135 -12.82 -9.85 0.21
N ASN A 136 -12.49 -8.83 -0.59
CA ASN A 136 -11.54 -8.96 -1.69
C ASN A 136 -10.11 -8.67 -1.20
N GLN A 137 -9.30 -9.71 -1.06
CA GLN A 137 -7.89 -9.59 -0.66
C GLN A 137 -6.94 -9.35 -1.86
N ASP A 138 -7.46 -9.39 -3.09
CA ASP A 138 -6.71 -9.14 -4.32
C ASP A 138 -6.97 -7.73 -4.88
N ALA A 139 -6.95 -6.72 -4.00
CA ALA A 139 -7.22 -5.32 -4.32
C ALA A 139 -6.52 -4.36 -3.32
N ASN A 140 -6.48 -3.07 -3.66
CA ASN A 140 -5.93 -1.99 -2.81
C ASN A 140 -4.45 -2.24 -2.41
N TRP A 141 -3.57 -2.37 -3.39
CA TRP A 141 -2.18 -2.78 -3.20
C TRP A 141 -1.28 -1.66 -2.68
N CYS A 142 -1.66 -0.39 -2.78
CA CYS A 142 -0.86 0.68 -2.22
C CYS A 142 -1.17 0.85 -0.71
N VAL A 143 -0.14 1.08 0.10
CA VAL A 143 -0.23 1.40 1.52
C VAL A 143 -0.21 2.91 1.73
N THR A 144 0.74 3.63 1.13
CA THR A 144 1.02 5.04 1.44
C THR A 144 0.10 6.02 0.73
N LYS A 145 -0.22 5.75 -0.55
CA LYS A 145 -1.08 6.56 -1.42
C LYS A 145 -1.79 5.66 -2.43
N PRO A 146 -3.10 5.82 -2.71
CA PRO A 146 -3.84 4.88 -3.56
C PRO A 146 -3.64 5.12 -5.06
N TRP A 147 -2.61 5.86 -5.49
CA TRP A 147 -2.55 6.39 -6.85
C TRP A 147 -2.52 5.28 -7.90
N PHE A 148 -1.67 4.27 -7.72
CA PHE A 148 -1.61 3.13 -8.64
C PHE A 148 -2.79 2.17 -8.51
N ASP A 149 -3.50 2.19 -7.37
CA ASP A 149 -4.78 1.47 -7.27
C ASP A 149 -5.87 2.10 -8.13
N TYR A 150 -5.92 3.42 -8.24
CA TYR A 150 -6.77 4.09 -9.21
C TYR A 150 -6.29 3.81 -10.64
N LEU A 151 -5.03 4.14 -10.95
CA LEU A 151 -4.50 4.05 -12.32
C LEU A 151 -4.62 2.64 -12.92
N LEU A 152 -4.50 1.60 -12.10
CA LEU A 152 -4.56 0.20 -12.54
C LEU A 152 -5.89 -0.49 -12.19
N GLY A 153 -6.89 0.26 -11.72
CA GLY A 153 -8.25 -0.24 -11.48
C GLY A 153 -8.34 -1.30 -10.36
N THR A 154 -7.48 -1.20 -9.35
CA THR A 154 -7.46 -2.10 -8.18
C THR A 154 -8.00 -1.46 -6.91
N ARG A 155 -8.49 -0.21 -6.97
CA ARG A 155 -9.21 0.41 -5.84
C ARG A 155 -10.61 -0.23 -5.68
N VAL A 156 -10.82 -0.88 -4.54
CA VAL A 156 -12.10 -1.49 -4.13
C VAL A 156 -12.51 -0.98 -2.75
N ILE A 157 -13.56 -0.15 -2.71
CA ILE A 157 -14.08 0.50 -1.49
C ILE A 157 -15.10 -0.42 -0.80
N SER A 158 -14.94 -0.65 0.51
CA SER A 158 -15.85 -1.53 1.26
C SER A 158 -17.08 -0.83 1.86
N SER A 159 -16.96 0.44 2.25
CA SER A 159 -18.07 1.24 2.76
C SER A 159 -17.85 2.74 2.51
N VAL A 160 -18.91 3.54 2.58
CA VAL A 160 -18.84 4.99 2.31
C VAL A 160 -17.91 5.69 3.31
N GLU A 161 -17.83 5.19 4.54
CA GLU A 161 -16.93 5.71 5.58
C GLU A 161 -15.45 5.44 5.28
N LEU A 162 -15.16 4.47 4.41
CA LEU A 162 -13.83 4.08 3.97
C LEU A 162 -13.50 4.59 2.56
N GLU A 163 -14.32 5.50 2.01
CA GLU A 163 -13.95 6.27 0.84
C GLU A 163 -13.05 7.45 1.24
N GLU A 164 -11.84 7.51 0.67
CA GLU A 164 -10.96 8.65 0.84
C GLU A 164 -11.56 9.94 0.24
N GLN A 165 -11.25 11.08 0.85
CA GLN A 165 -11.78 12.38 0.41
C GLN A 165 -11.48 12.72 -1.06
N ASN A 166 -10.34 12.23 -1.56
CA ASN A 166 -9.96 12.34 -2.96
C ASN A 166 -8.91 11.26 -3.33
N PRO A 167 -8.77 10.92 -4.62
CA PRO A 167 -7.82 9.91 -5.12
C PRO A 167 -6.33 10.20 -4.87
N LEU A 168 -5.95 11.44 -4.50
CA LEU A 168 -4.57 11.74 -4.14
C LEU A 168 -4.24 11.34 -2.70
N GLY A 169 -5.25 11.05 -1.86
CA GLY A 169 -5.04 10.68 -0.46
C GLY A 169 -4.36 11.79 0.35
N VAL A 170 -4.67 13.05 0.07
CA VAL A 170 -4.14 14.23 0.78
C VAL A 170 -5.27 15.21 1.10
N THR A 171 -5.07 16.08 2.09
CA THR A 171 -6.05 17.12 2.41
C THR A 171 -6.09 18.17 1.31
N LEU A 172 -7.26 18.39 0.72
CA LEU A 172 -7.53 19.43 -0.28
C LEU A 172 -8.81 20.19 0.08
N PRO A 173 -9.00 21.43 -0.43
CA PRO A 173 -10.27 22.11 -0.32
C PRO A 173 -11.41 21.26 -0.93
N LYS A 174 -12.58 21.27 -0.29
CA LYS A 174 -13.72 20.40 -0.65
C LYS A 174 -14.08 20.46 -2.13
N THR A 175 -14.11 21.65 -2.74
CA THR A 175 -14.42 21.83 -4.16
C THR A 175 -13.40 21.13 -5.07
N VAL A 176 -12.10 21.19 -4.71
CA VAL A 176 -11.03 20.54 -5.46
C VAL A 176 -11.13 19.02 -5.30
N SER A 177 -11.38 18.53 -4.09
CA SER A 177 -11.60 17.10 -3.84
C SER A 177 -12.75 16.55 -4.70
N ILE A 178 -13.93 17.21 -4.69
CA ILE A 178 -15.10 16.77 -5.46
C ILE A 178 -14.80 16.74 -6.95
N TRP A 179 -14.21 17.81 -7.48
CA TRP A 179 -13.87 17.91 -8.90
C TRP A 179 -12.87 16.80 -9.30
N LEU A 180 -11.84 16.60 -8.49
CA LEU A 180 -10.80 15.62 -8.75
C LEU A 180 -11.36 14.19 -8.69
N THR A 181 -12.12 13.86 -7.65
CA THR A 181 -12.78 12.56 -7.51
C THR A 181 -13.68 12.26 -8.71
N LYS A 182 -14.52 13.22 -9.12
CA LYS A 182 -15.39 13.06 -10.30
C LYS A 182 -14.57 12.84 -11.57
N THR A 183 -13.50 13.60 -11.75
CA THR A 183 -12.65 13.51 -12.95
C THR A 183 -11.92 12.18 -13.01
N VAL A 184 -11.24 11.77 -11.94
CA VAL A 184 -10.51 10.50 -11.88
C VAL A 184 -11.48 9.33 -12.08
N ASN A 185 -12.63 9.31 -11.39
CA ASN A 185 -13.59 8.21 -11.52
C ASN A 185 -14.20 8.09 -12.93
N SER A 186 -14.16 9.14 -13.76
CA SER A 186 -14.62 9.05 -15.15
C SER A 186 -13.66 8.27 -16.06
N TYR A 187 -12.37 8.18 -15.70
CA TYR A 187 -11.35 7.46 -16.46
C TYR A 187 -10.87 6.19 -15.76
N PHE A 188 -10.74 6.25 -14.44
CA PHE A 188 -10.20 5.23 -13.55
C PHE A 188 -11.16 5.03 -12.37
N PRO A 189 -12.35 4.45 -12.61
CA PRO A 189 -13.35 4.30 -11.56
C PRO A 189 -12.88 3.39 -10.44
N ALA A 190 -12.99 3.86 -9.19
CA ALA A 190 -12.99 2.96 -8.04
C ALA A 190 -14.23 2.06 -8.10
N THR A 191 -14.07 0.83 -7.61
CA THR A 191 -15.17 -0.14 -7.55
C THR A 191 -15.64 -0.32 -6.11
N TRP A 192 -16.86 -0.79 -5.94
CA TRP A 192 -17.43 -1.10 -4.63
C TRP A 192 -17.51 -2.61 -4.45
N VAL A 193 -17.33 -3.07 -3.21
CA VAL A 193 -17.59 -4.47 -2.88
C VAL A 193 -19.05 -4.78 -3.19
N LYS A 194 -19.29 -5.86 -3.95
CA LYS A 194 -20.65 -6.35 -4.16
C LYS A 194 -21.19 -6.86 -2.82
N PRO A 195 -22.44 -6.53 -2.43
CA PRO A 195 -23.06 -7.16 -1.27
C PRO A 195 -22.93 -8.68 -1.40
N ARG A 196 -22.49 -9.37 -0.34
CA ARG A 196 -22.63 -10.83 -0.32
C ARG A 196 -24.12 -11.11 -0.41
N LEU A 197 -24.56 -11.69 -1.52
CA LEU A 197 -25.86 -12.34 -1.57
C LEU A 197 -25.82 -13.42 -0.48
N SER A 198 -26.61 -13.23 0.57
CA SER A 198 -26.87 -14.27 1.56
C SER A 198 -27.52 -15.44 0.81
N VAL A 199 -26.76 -16.52 0.63
CA VAL A 199 -27.27 -17.82 0.18
C VAL A 199 -27.59 -18.64 1.42
#